data_AF-A0A2X3IB80-F1
#
_entry.id   AF-A0A2X3IB80-F1
#
_cell.length_a   1.000
_cell.length_b   1.000
_cell.length_c   1.000
_cell.angle_alpha   90.00
_cell.angle_beta   90.00
_cell.angle_gamma   90.00
#
_symmetry.space_group_name_H-M   'P 1'
#
loop_
_entity.id
_entity.type
_entity.pdbx_description
1 polymer ?
#
loop_
_entity_poly.entity_id
_entity_poly.type
_entity_poly.pdbx_seq_one_letter_code
_entity_poly.pdbx_strand_id
1 'polypeptide(L)'
;MPGDALRRQAQAQVSSGNPAGAIATLREGVARYPDDPWLRLDLARLLQKSGNGSEASSLMSAAYRPGASNSALYAAALFASENGAWQQAQTLLARVPGGSQTSDMRDLRQRVNYNLQLVTAENYLAQGNTIAASNTLRAMASTPPKAPADAGKLARLLAESGDLTTAVSLVRNNISSGVSGNAGDYADQIAVLNQAGLTGEAQNLISNPQLQASSTPTQLASIRNGYVINEADRLREQGNYAAAYDKLIRAMQSDPQNTDLMFAMARLYQSGKMNKEAGVVYDYLMTRDTPNQDARAGPSTWRCRRGTTIALNSWPAVCARITPRIAYCCWREWRRPRDIISRR
;
A
#
# COMPACT_ATOMS: atom_id res chain seq x y z
N MET A 1 38.15 -11.58 5.72
CA MET A 1 38.67 -10.28 6.21
C MET A 1 38.51 -10.19 7.73
N PRO A 2 39.34 -9.43 8.45
CA PRO A 2 39.28 -9.35 9.92
C PRO A 2 37.91 -8.94 10.49
N GLY A 3 37.15 -8.11 9.75
CA GLY A 3 35.80 -7.69 10.13
C GLY A 3 34.72 -8.78 10.06
N ASP A 4 34.94 -9.87 9.31
CA ASP A 4 33.89 -10.89 9.08
C ASP A 4 33.52 -11.67 10.33
N ALA A 5 34.44 -11.84 11.28
CA ALA A 5 34.15 -12.47 12.57
C ALA A 5 33.19 -11.61 13.40
N LEU A 6 33.45 -10.30 13.48
CA LEU A 6 32.61 -9.34 14.21
C LEU A 6 31.22 -9.21 13.58
N ARG A 7 31.14 -9.20 12.25
CA ARG A 7 29.87 -9.19 11.52
C ARG A 7 29.02 -10.43 11.81
N ARG A 8 29.64 -11.62 11.80
CA ARG A 8 28.96 -12.88 12.13
C ARG A 8 28.51 -12.91 13.60
N GLN A 9 29.32 -12.42 14.52
CA GLN A 9 28.96 -12.32 15.93
C GLN A 9 27.76 -11.38 16.14
N ALA A 10 27.80 -10.19 15.53
CA ALA A 10 26.69 -9.24 15.59
C ALA A 10 25.40 -9.83 14.99
N GLN A 11 25.50 -10.54 13.87
CA GLN A 11 24.37 -11.24 13.28
C GLN A 11 23.78 -12.30 14.21
N ALA A 12 24.63 -13.08 14.89
CA ALA A 12 24.18 -14.08 15.88
C ALA A 12 23.46 -13.42 17.07
N GLN A 13 23.94 -12.27 17.54
CA GLN A 13 23.29 -11.49 18.61
C GLN A 13 21.93 -10.94 18.18
N VAL A 14 21.78 -10.46 16.95
CA VAL A 14 20.48 -10.05 16.41
C VAL A 14 19.52 -11.23 16.35
N SER A 15 20.00 -12.37 15.84
CA SER A 15 19.21 -13.61 15.76
C SER A 15 18.80 -14.14 17.15
N SER A 16 19.58 -13.87 18.19
CA SER A 16 19.25 -14.22 19.58
C SER A 16 18.38 -13.16 20.28
N GLY A 17 17.85 -12.17 19.57
CA GLY A 17 17.01 -11.11 20.15
C GLY A 17 17.79 -10.02 20.91
N ASN A 18 19.10 -9.89 20.71
CA ASN A 18 19.95 -8.89 21.34
C ASN A 18 20.52 -7.87 20.31
N PRO A 19 19.68 -7.00 19.72
CA PRO A 19 20.15 -5.98 18.77
C PRO A 19 21.06 -4.93 19.41
N ALA A 20 20.90 -4.65 20.71
CA ALA A 20 21.75 -3.68 21.42
C ALA A 20 23.20 -4.18 21.57
N GLY A 21 23.39 -5.47 21.90
CA GLY A 21 24.70 -6.10 21.94
C GLY A 21 25.36 -6.18 20.55
N ALA A 22 24.56 -6.41 19.50
CA ALA A 22 25.03 -6.36 18.12
C ALA A 22 25.55 -4.97 17.72
N ILE A 23 24.81 -3.91 18.08
CA ILE A 23 25.24 -2.52 17.85
C ILE A 23 26.55 -2.23 18.57
N ALA A 24 26.70 -2.64 19.84
CA ALA A 24 27.93 -2.45 20.60
C ALA A 24 29.13 -3.15 19.93
N THR A 25 28.96 -4.42 19.54
CA THR A 25 29.98 -5.22 18.85
C THR A 25 30.39 -4.60 17.51
N LEU A 26 29.42 -4.11 16.73
CA LEU A 26 29.72 -3.44 15.46
C LEU A 26 30.36 -2.06 15.64
N ARG A 27 29.99 -1.28 16.68
CA ARG A 27 30.66 -0.01 17.01
C ARG A 27 32.13 -0.24 17.35
N GLU A 28 32.44 -1.27 18.14
CA GLU A 28 33.81 -1.68 18.42
C GLU A 28 34.54 -2.10 17.14
N GLY A 29 33.86 -2.85 16.27
CA GLY A 29 34.40 -3.26 14.97
C GLY A 29 34.72 -2.09 14.06
N VAL A 30 33.83 -1.11 13.93
CA VAL A 30 34.04 0.12 13.14
C VAL A 30 35.17 0.97 13.73
N ALA A 31 35.32 1.02 15.06
CA ALA A 31 36.41 1.74 15.70
C ALA A 31 37.77 1.08 15.43
N ARG A 32 37.83 -0.26 15.38
CA ARG A 32 39.06 -1.03 15.09
C ARG A 32 39.41 -1.08 13.61
N TYR A 33 38.40 -1.16 12.76
CA TYR A 33 38.55 -1.28 11.31
C TYR A 33 37.75 -0.16 10.63
N PRO A 34 38.21 1.10 10.75
CA PRO A 34 37.50 2.21 10.15
C PRO A 34 37.36 2.01 8.64
N ASP A 35 38.33 1.46 7.93
CA ASP A 35 38.25 1.37 6.47
C ASP A 35 37.35 0.24 5.94
N ASP A 36 36.78 -0.60 6.81
CA ASP A 36 35.85 -1.66 6.40
C ASP A 36 34.43 -1.09 6.15
N PRO A 37 33.99 -1.00 4.88
CA PRO A 37 32.69 -0.42 4.58
C PRO A 37 31.51 -1.33 4.96
N TRP A 38 31.73 -2.63 5.10
CA TRP A 38 30.69 -3.59 5.42
C TRP A 38 30.32 -3.56 6.90
N LEU A 39 31.30 -3.37 7.79
CA LEU A 39 31.05 -3.13 9.20
C LEU A 39 30.21 -1.86 9.41
N ARG A 40 30.52 -0.79 8.67
CA ARG A 40 29.73 0.45 8.69
C ARG A 40 28.31 0.23 8.20
N LEU A 41 28.14 -0.48 7.08
CA LEU A 41 26.82 -0.79 6.53
C LEU A 41 25.95 -1.59 7.51
N ASP A 42 26.51 -2.65 8.10
CA ASP A 42 25.76 -3.49 9.03
C ASP A 42 25.37 -2.72 10.30
N LEU A 43 26.26 -1.86 10.81
CA LEU A 43 25.93 -0.96 11.92
C LEU A 43 24.85 0.05 11.53
N ALA A 44 24.95 0.67 10.35
CA ALA A 44 23.97 1.64 9.85
C ALA A 44 22.58 0.99 9.70
N ARG A 45 22.50 -0.25 9.20
CA ARG A 45 21.24 -1.01 9.11
C ARG A 45 20.61 -1.27 10.48
N LEU A 46 21.41 -1.64 11.48
CA LEU A 46 20.89 -1.85 12.85
C LEU A 46 20.43 -0.55 13.49
N LEU A 47 21.20 0.53 13.34
CA LEU A 47 20.83 1.86 13.83
C LEU A 47 19.53 2.36 13.17
N GLN A 48 19.38 2.16 11.86
CA GLN A 48 18.15 2.50 11.15
C GLN A 48 16.95 1.74 11.71
N LYS A 49 17.09 0.43 11.91
CA LYS A 49 16.03 -0.42 12.49
C LYS A 49 15.68 -0.05 13.93
N SER A 50 16.64 0.49 14.70
CA SER A 50 16.41 0.95 16.07
C SER A 50 15.89 2.40 16.16
N GLY A 51 15.57 3.03 15.02
CA GLY A 51 15.08 4.42 14.96
C GLY A 51 16.17 5.50 14.97
N ASN A 52 17.45 5.13 15.02
CA ASN A 52 18.59 6.04 15.06
C ASN A 52 19.09 6.40 13.64
N GLY A 53 18.18 6.83 12.77
CA GLY A 53 18.48 7.05 11.35
C GLY A 53 19.47 8.19 11.07
N SER A 54 19.55 9.19 11.96
CA SER A 54 20.53 10.28 11.85
C SER A 54 21.96 9.78 12.06
N GLU A 55 22.18 8.92 13.07
CA GLU A 55 23.47 8.29 13.32
C GLU A 55 23.85 7.34 12.18
N ALA A 56 22.90 6.54 11.69
CA ALA A 56 23.11 5.66 10.55
C ALA A 56 23.55 6.43 9.28
N SER A 57 22.90 7.56 9.01
CA SER A 57 23.24 8.43 7.87
C SER A 57 24.62 9.08 8.03
N SER A 58 24.94 9.56 9.24
CA SER A 58 26.25 10.13 9.56
C SER A 58 27.38 9.11 9.37
N LEU A 59 27.16 7.87 9.79
CA LEU A 59 28.12 6.77 9.63
C LEU A 59 28.45 6.49 8.15
N MET A 60 27.44 6.54 7.28
CA MET A 60 27.60 6.29 5.84
C MET A 60 28.13 7.50 5.06
N SER A 61 28.16 8.70 5.67
CA SER A 61 28.65 9.93 5.03
C SER A 61 30.12 9.82 4.57
N ALA A 62 30.91 8.93 5.17
CA ALA A 62 32.31 8.70 4.81
C ALA A 62 32.50 8.32 3.33
N ALA A 63 31.55 7.61 2.73
CA ALA A 63 31.61 7.22 1.32
C ALA A 63 31.45 8.41 0.35
N TYR A 64 30.94 9.55 0.81
CA TYR A 64 30.79 10.76 0.00
C TYR A 64 32.09 11.56 -0.11
N ARG A 65 33.10 11.27 0.71
CA ARG A 65 34.40 11.93 0.64
C ARG A 65 35.14 11.56 -0.66
N PRO A 66 35.97 12.46 -1.20
CA PRO A 66 36.91 12.12 -2.27
C PRO A 66 37.83 10.96 -1.83
N GLY A 67 38.17 10.06 -2.76
CA GLY A 67 39.05 8.92 -2.47
C GLY A 67 38.39 7.71 -1.80
N ALA A 68 37.07 7.70 -1.58
CA ALA A 68 36.36 6.52 -1.10
C ALA A 68 36.56 5.31 -2.03
N SER A 69 36.80 4.13 -1.45
CA SER A 69 36.98 2.89 -2.21
C SER A 69 35.68 2.46 -2.91
N ASN A 70 35.80 1.68 -3.99
CA ASN A 70 34.63 1.13 -4.71
C ASN A 70 33.69 0.35 -3.79
N SER A 71 34.24 -0.40 -2.83
CA SER A 71 33.47 -1.13 -1.82
C SER A 71 32.72 -0.19 -0.87
N ALA A 72 33.32 0.95 -0.49
CA ALA A 72 32.66 1.96 0.34
C ALA A 72 31.53 2.67 -0.42
N LEU A 73 31.76 3.03 -1.69
CA LEU A 73 30.73 3.59 -2.56
C LEU A 73 29.56 2.61 -2.72
N TYR A 74 29.84 1.32 -2.94
CA TYR A 74 28.82 0.30 -3.09
C TYR A 74 28.03 0.04 -1.80
N ALA A 75 28.70 -0.07 -0.65
CA ALA A 75 28.03 -0.23 0.64
C ALA A 75 27.11 0.96 0.96
N ALA A 76 27.54 2.19 0.68
CA ALA A 76 26.70 3.38 0.83
C ALA A 76 25.53 3.41 -0.15
N ALA A 77 25.73 2.96 -1.39
CA ALA A 77 24.65 2.87 -2.37
C ALA A 77 23.60 1.82 -1.96
N LEU A 78 24.02 0.68 -1.41
CA LEU A 78 23.11 -0.32 -0.83
C LEU A 78 22.28 0.28 0.29
N PHE A 79 22.91 0.94 1.26
CA PHE A 79 22.20 1.60 2.36
C PHE A 79 21.19 2.64 1.84
N ALA A 80 21.61 3.51 0.91
CA ALA A 80 20.72 4.50 0.31
C ALA A 80 19.52 3.83 -0.39
N SER A 81 19.75 2.74 -1.13
CA SER A 81 18.69 1.99 -1.82
C SER A 81 17.70 1.30 -0.88
N GLU A 82 18.15 0.87 0.30
CA GLU A 82 17.30 0.25 1.32
C GLU A 82 16.40 1.27 2.01
N ASN A 83 16.81 2.53 2.03
CA ASN A 83 16.06 3.64 2.61
C ASN A 83 15.26 4.44 1.56
N GLY A 84 15.14 3.94 0.33
CA GLY A 84 14.42 4.62 -0.75
C GLY A 84 15.12 5.89 -1.29
N ALA A 85 16.37 6.15 -0.90
CA ALA A 85 17.16 7.29 -1.36
C ALA A 85 17.82 6.99 -2.73
N TRP A 86 17.00 6.72 -3.75
CA TRP A 86 17.45 6.24 -5.07
C TRP A 86 18.41 7.21 -5.76
N GLN A 87 18.20 8.52 -5.64
CA GLN A 87 19.07 9.54 -6.25
C GLN A 87 20.47 9.52 -5.64
N GLN A 88 20.56 9.31 -4.32
CA GLN A 88 21.83 9.20 -3.61
C GLN A 88 22.57 7.92 -4.02
N ALA A 89 21.85 6.79 -4.09
CA ALA A 89 22.41 5.52 -4.57
C ALA A 89 22.98 5.66 -5.99
N GLN A 90 22.27 6.35 -6.90
CA GLN A 90 22.75 6.59 -8.26
C GLN A 90 24.05 7.41 -8.28
N THR A 91 24.12 8.47 -7.48
CA THR A 91 25.30 9.35 -7.39
C THR A 91 26.53 8.58 -6.90
N LEU A 92 26.34 7.70 -5.91
CA LEU A 92 27.41 6.86 -5.38
C LEU A 92 27.88 5.82 -6.40
N LEU A 93 26.95 5.15 -7.08
CA LEU A 93 27.28 4.15 -8.10
C LEU A 93 27.95 4.75 -9.35
N ALA A 94 27.58 5.97 -9.72
CA ALA A 94 28.20 6.68 -10.85
C ALA A 94 29.69 6.97 -10.65
N ARG A 95 30.16 7.01 -9.39
CA ARG A 95 31.58 7.20 -9.05
C ARG A 95 32.41 5.93 -9.18
N VAL A 96 31.79 4.75 -9.34
CA VAL A 96 32.51 3.48 -9.50
C VAL A 96 32.90 3.30 -10.98
N PRO A 97 34.21 3.25 -11.32
CA PRO A 97 34.65 3.10 -12.70
C PRO A 97 34.12 1.83 -13.36
N GLY A 98 33.76 1.89 -14.64
CA GLY A 98 33.14 0.77 -15.38
C GLY A 98 33.92 -0.54 -15.30
N GLY A 99 35.25 -0.49 -15.41
CA GLY A 99 36.12 -1.67 -15.32
C GLY A 99 36.20 -2.31 -13.92
N SER A 100 35.73 -1.63 -12.88
CA SER A 100 35.71 -2.14 -11.50
C SER A 100 34.32 -2.59 -11.03
N GLN A 101 33.32 -2.58 -11.92
CA GLN A 101 31.95 -2.93 -11.56
C GLN A 101 31.75 -4.44 -11.50
N THR A 102 31.32 -4.93 -10.34
CA THR A 102 30.90 -6.33 -10.17
C THR A 102 29.51 -6.58 -10.78
N SER A 103 29.07 -7.84 -10.83
CA SER A 103 27.69 -8.16 -11.23
C SER A 103 26.69 -7.47 -10.30
N ASP A 104 26.86 -7.62 -8.98
CA ASP A 104 25.94 -7.04 -7.99
C ASP A 104 25.83 -5.51 -8.08
N MET A 105 26.94 -4.82 -8.40
CA MET A 105 26.93 -3.37 -8.62
C MET A 105 26.11 -2.99 -9.87
N ARG A 106 26.18 -3.81 -10.93
CA ARG A 106 25.38 -3.60 -12.15
C ARG A 106 23.90 -3.87 -11.88
N ASP A 107 23.59 -4.92 -11.14
CA ASP A 107 22.22 -5.29 -10.77
C ASP A 107 21.60 -4.21 -9.87
N LEU A 108 22.34 -3.73 -8.87
CA LEU A 108 21.90 -2.60 -8.04
C LEU A 108 21.68 -1.35 -8.87
N ARG A 109 22.56 -1.03 -9.83
CA ARG A 109 22.38 0.13 -10.70
C ARG A 109 21.11 0.00 -11.55
N GLN A 110 20.81 -1.17 -12.09
CA GLN A 110 19.56 -1.42 -12.82
C GLN A 110 18.35 -1.20 -11.92
N ARG A 111 18.37 -1.74 -10.69
CA ARG A 111 17.30 -1.54 -9.69
C ARG A 111 17.12 -0.06 -9.34
N VAL A 112 18.21 0.67 -9.10
CA VAL A 112 18.18 2.10 -8.79
C VAL A 112 17.59 2.90 -9.96
N ASN A 113 18.01 2.63 -11.20
CA ASN A 113 17.49 3.30 -12.38
C ASN A 113 16.00 3.04 -12.58
N TYR A 114 15.54 1.80 -12.39
CA TYR A 114 14.13 1.45 -12.44
C TYR A 114 13.30 2.25 -11.43
N ASN A 115 13.75 2.30 -10.17
CA ASN A 115 13.03 3.03 -9.12
C ASN A 115 13.05 4.54 -9.34
N LEU A 116 14.13 5.11 -9.90
CA LEU A 116 14.18 6.52 -10.29
C LEU A 116 13.17 6.87 -11.39
N GLN A 117 13.02 6.01 -12.39
CA GLN A 117 11.99 6.18 -13.43
C GLN A 117 10.59 6.10 -12.82
N LEU A 118 10.37 5.19 -11.87
CA LEU A 118 9.10 5.07 -11.16
C LEU A 118 8.76 6.35 -10.38
N VAL A 119 9.71 6.88 -9.60
CA VAL A 119 9.55 8.14 -8.85
C VAL A 119 9.30 9.31 -9.81
N THR A 120 9.96 9.32 -10.97
CA THR A 120 9.72 10.35 -12.01
C THR A 120 8.28 10.29 -12.52
N ALA A 121 7.76 9.10 -12.80
CA ALA A 121 6.37 8.92 -13.21
C ALA A 121 5.38 9.31 -12.10
N GLU A 122 5.64 8.93 -10.85
CA GLU A 122 4.84 9.32 -9.69
C GLU A 122 4.80 10.86 -9.53
N ASN A 123 5.93 11.54 -9.72
CA ASN A 123 5.99 13.00 -9.70
C ASN A 123 5.16 13.64 -10.83
N TYR A 124 5.18 13.07 -12.03
CA TYR A 124 4.32 13.54 -13.12
C TYR A 124 2.84 13.35 -12.79
N LEU A 125 2.45 12.23 -12.20
CA LEU A 125 1.07 12.00 -11.75
C LEU A 125 0.65 12.99 -10.67
N ALA A 126 1.52 13.25 -9.68
CA ALA A 126 1.25 14.23 -8.62
C ALA A 126 1.07 15.66 -9.17
N GLN A 127 1.73 15.98 -10.29
CA GLN A 127 1.58 17.25 -11.01
C GLN A 127 0.38 17.27 -11.97
N GLY A 128 -0.36 16.17 -12.10
CA GLY A 128 -1.45 16.01 -13.06
C GLY A 128 -1.01 15.80 -14.51
N ASN A 129 0.29 15.62 -14.77
CA ASN A 129 0.83 15.35 -16.10
C ASN A 129 0.76 13.85 -16.44
N THR A 130 -0.46 13.39 -16.71
CA THR A 130 -0.75 11.97 -16.99
C THR A 130 -0.07 11.45 -18.26
N ILE A 131 0.11 12.30 -19.27
CA ILE A 131 0.75 11.92 -20.55
C ILE A 131 2.24 11.60 -20.35
N ALA A 132 2.98 12.47 -19.66
CA ALA A 132 4.40 12.24 -19.38
C ALA A 132 4.62 11.03 -18.46
N ALA A 133 3.73 10.85 -17.47
CA ALA A 133 3.72 9.66 -16.64
C ALA A 133 3.51 8.39 -17.48
N SER A 134 2.46 8.35 -18.31
CA SER A 134 2.13 7.21 -19.17
C SER A 134 3.30 6.84 -20.10
N ASN A 135 3.94 7.82 -20.73
CA ASN A 135 5.10 7.57 -21.61
C ASN A 135 6.27 6.93 -20.85
N THR A 136 6.55 7.40 -19.63
CA THR A 136 7.61 6.84 -18.77
C THR A 136 7.27 5.41 -18.35
N LEU A 137 6.04 5.19 -17.89
CA LEU A 137 5.57 3.89 -17.39
C LEU A 137 5.47 2.84 -18.51
N ARG A 138 5.07 3.23 -19.73
CA ARG A 138 5.07 2.33 -20.91
C ARG A 138 6.47 1.85 -21.25
N ALA A 139 7.48 2.72 -21.18
CA ALA A 139 8.86 2.30 -21.37
C ALA A 139 9.29 1.28 -20.31
N MET A 140 8.88 1.47 -19.05
CA MET A 140 9.16 0.50 -17.98
C MET A 140 8.42 -0.83 -18.18
N ALA A 141 7.21 -0.81 -18.72
CA ALA A 141 6.42 -2.01 -19.00
C ALA A 141 7.02 -2.91 -20.11
N SER A 142 7.99 -2.41 -20.90
CA SER A 142 8.73 -3.22 -21.88
C SER A 142 9.62 -4.29 -21.24
N THR A 143 10.10 -4.04 -20.03
CA THR A 143 10.85 -4.99 -19.19
C THR A 143 10.14 -5.12 -17.85
N PRO A 144 9.00 -5.82 -17.81
CA PRO A 144 8.14 -5.82 -16.65
C PRO A 144 8.80 -6.51 -15.45
N PRO A 145 8.54 -6.02 -14.22
CA PRO A 145 8.99 -6.70 -13.02
C PRO A 145 8.34 -8.09 -12.91
N LYS A 146 9.10 -9.07 -12.41
CA LYS A 146 8.63 -10.44 -12.23
C LYS A 146 7.81 -10.61 -10.96
N ALA A 147 8.16 -9.87 -9.90
CA ALA A 147 7.46 -9.92 -8.62
C ALA A 147 6.02 -9.36 -8.80
N PRO A 148 4.99 -10.08 -8.37
CA PRO A 148 3.60 -9.66 -8.58
C PRO A 148 3.25 -8.31 -7.94
N ALA A 149 3.79 -8.02 -6.75
CA ALA A 149 3.58 -6.75 -6.08
C ALA A 149 4.14 -5.57 -6.90
N ASP A 150 5.34 -5.72 -7.44
CA ASP A 150 5.98 -4.68 -8.27
C ASP A 150 5.26 -4.51 -9.62
N ALA A 151 4.82 -5.61 -10.23
CA ALA A 151 4.01 -5.58 -11.44
C ALA A 151 2.65 -4.91 -11.20
N GLY A 152 2.03 -5.20 -10.06
CA GLY A 152 0.82 -4.55 -9.60
C GLY A 152 0.99 -3.05 -9.41
N LYS A 153 2.06 -2.63 -8.73
CA LYS A 153 2.38 -1.21 -8.56
C LYS A 153 2.53 -0.50 -9.90
N LEU A 154 3.30 -1.07 -10.84
CA LEU A 154 3.48 -0.50 -12.18
C LEU A 154 2.15 -0.44 -12.96
N ALA A 155 1.36 -1.51 -12.90
CA ALA A 155 0.04 -1.56 -13.53
C ALA A 155 -0.93 -0.53 -12.95
N ARG A 156 -0.92 -0.33 -11.62
CA ARG A 156 -1.73 0.69 -10.96
C ARG A 156 -1.36 2.09 -11.44
N LEU A 157 -0.07 2.42 -11.48
CA LEU A 157 0.39 3.73 -11.98
C LEU A 157 0.03 3.94 -13.46
N LEU A 158 0.10 2.90 -14.28
CA LEU A 158 -0.37 2.94 -15.67
C LEU A 158 -1.87 3.26 -15.73
N ALA A 159 -2.69 2.58 -14.93
CA ALA A 159 -4.12 2.83 -14.86
C ALA A 159 -4.44 4.25 -14.33
N GLU A 160 -3.72 4.74 -13.33
CA GLU A 160 -3.83 6.11 -12.81
C GLU A 160 -3.43 7.16 -13.87
N SER A 161 -2.46 6.84 -14.73
CA SER A 161 -2.09 7.69 -15.88
C SER A 161 -3.11 7.67 -17.03
N GLY A 162 -4.14 6.83 -16.95
CA GLY A 162 -5.16 6.63 -17.98
C GLY A 162 -4.83 5.53 -19.00
N ASP A 163 -3.69 4.87 -18.88
CA ASP A 163 -3.26 3.77 -19.77
C ASP A 163 -3.70 2.40 -19.23
N LEU A 164 -5.02 2.23 -19.16
CA LEU A 164 -5.63 1.01 -18.62
C LEU A 164 -5.36 -0.21 -19.51
N THR A 165 -5.21 -0.01 -20.83
CA THR A 165 -4.91 -1.08 -21.78
C THR A 165 -3.54 -1.71 -21.51
N THR A 166 -2.50 -0.89 -21.33
CA THR A 166 -1.16 -1.41 -21.01
C THR A 166 -1.14 -2.01 -19.60
N ALA A 167 -1.82 -1.39 -18.64
CA ALA A 167 -1.96 -1.92 -17.28
C ALA A 167 -2.54 -3.34 -17.25
N VAL A 168 -3.64 -3.57 -17.97
CA VAL A 168 -4.26 -4.91 -18.07
C VAL A 168 -3.35 -5.90 -18.78
N SER A 169 -2.67 -5.50 -19.86
CA SER A 169 -1.71 -6.37 -20.54
C SER A 169 -0.58 -6.81 -19.61
N LEU A 170 -0.04 -5.88 -18.81
CA LEU A 170 1.00 -6.15 -17.84
C LEU A 170 0.53 -7.17 -16.79
N VAL A 171 -0.67 -6.96 -16.24
CA VAL A 171 -1.30 -7.87 -15.26
C VAL A 171 -1.49 -9.27 -15.84
N ARG A 172 -2.09 -9.37 -17.03
CA ARG A 172 -2.30 -10.67 -17.70
C ARG A 172 -0.99 -11.41 -17.96
N ASN A 173 0.04 -10.70 -18.42
CA ASN A 173 1.36 -11.29 -18.65
C ASN A 173 1.98 -11.81 -17.34
N ASN A 174 1.88 -11.05 -16.24
CA ASN A 174 2.38 -11.47 -14.94
C ASN A 174 1.65 -12.72 -14.43
N ILE A 175 0.31 -12.73 -14.46
CA ILE A 175 -0.50 -13.90 -14.07
C ILE A 175 -0.18 -15.12 -14.93
N SER A 176 -0.02 -14.93 -16.25
CA SER A 176 0.30 -16.02 -17.19
C SER A 176 1.70 -16.62 -16.97
N SER A 177 2.61 -15.86 -16.37
CA SER A 177 3.96 -16.33 -16.02
C SER A 177 3.96 -17.24 -14.77
N GLY A 178 2.81 -17.38 -14.12
CA GLY A 178 2.60 -18.23 -12.95
C GLY A 178 2.24 -17.42 -11.71
N VAL A 179 1.27 -17.92 -10.94
CA VAL A 179 0.85 -17.28 -9.69
C VAL A 179 1.83 -17.66 -8.58
N SER A 180 2.68 -16.71 -8.20
CA SER A 180 3.58 -16.81 -7.04
C SER A 180 3.20 -15.78 -5.98
N GLY A 181 3.35 -16.07 -4.69
CA GLY A 181 3.05 -15.11 -3.62
C GLY A 181 1.60 -15.17 -3.14
N ASN A 182 1.24 -14.27 -2.23
CA ASN A 182 -0.07 -14.24 -1.55
C ASN A 182 -1.01 -13.20 -2.17
N ALA A 183 -2.27 -13.20 -1.75
CA ALA A 183 -3.30 -12.32 -2.29
C ALA A 183 -2.96 -10.83 -2.16
N GLY A 184 -2.25 -10.43 -1.09
CA GLY A 184 -1.77 -9.07 -0.93
C GLY A 184 -0.82 -8.62 -2.05
N ASP A 185 0.01 -9.53 -2.57
CA ASP A 185 0.93 -9.23 -3.67
C ASP A 185 0.19 -8.98 -4.99
N TYR A 186 -1.04 -9.47 -5.14
CA TYR A 186 -1.90 -9.24 -6.30
C TYR A 186 -2.96 -8.17 -6.10
N ALA A 187 -3.04 -7.53 -4.92
CA ALA A 187 -4.11 -6.59 -4.59
C ALA A 187 -4.21 -5.45 -5.63
N ASP A 188 -3.08 -4.88 -6.03
CA ASP A 188 -3.02 -3.83 -7.06
C ASP A 188 -3.42 -4.35 -8.45
N GLN A 189 -2.99 -5.56 -8.82
CA GLN A 189 -3.36 -6.18 -10.10
C GLN A 189 -4.87 -6.44 -10.19
N ILE A 190 -5.46 -6.93 -9.11
CA ILE A 190 -6.90 -7.16 -8.98
C ILE A 190 -7.66 -5.83 -9.06
N ALA A 191 -7.16 -4.77 -8.43
CA ALA A 191 -7.75 -3.43 -8.53
C ALA A 191 -7.75 -2.93 -9.97
N VAL A 192 -6.66 -3.10 -10.71
CA VAL A 192 -6.56 -2.75 -12.15
C VAL A 192 -7.57 -3.53 -12.99
N LEU A 193 -7.68 -4.85 -12.80
CA LEU A 193 -8.67 -5.67 -13.52
C LEU A 193 -10.10 -5.20 -13.25
N ASN A 194 -10.42 -4.90 -11.99
CA ASN A 194 -11.73 -4.38 -11.61
C ASN A 194 -12.02 -2.99 -12.19
N GLN A 195 -11.04 -2.10 -12.22
CA GLN A 195 -11.14 -0.78 -12.85
C GLN A 195 -11.40 -0.90 -14.36
N ALA A 196 -10.82 -1.90 -15.01
CA ALA A 196 -11.05 -2.23 -16.41
C ALA A 196 -12.40 -2.93 -16.69
N GLY A 197 -13.20 -3.19 -15.66
CA GLY A 197 -14.45 -3.95 -15.79
C GLY A 197 -14.25 -5.45 -15.98
N LEU A 198 -13.01 -5.95 -15.88
CA LEU A 198 -12.64 -7.36 -16.03
C LEU A 198 -12.83 -8.13 -14.72
N THR A 199 -13.99 -7.96 -14.10
CA THR A 199 -14.33 -8.51 -12.77
C THR A 199 -14.32 -10.03 -12.77
N GLY A 200 -14.64 -10.67 -13.90
CA GLY A 200 -14.51 -12.13 -14.08
C GLY A 200 -13.06 -12.60 -13.97
N GLU A 201 -12.11 -11.90 -14.58
CA GLU A 201 -10.68 -12.24 -14.50
C GLU A 201 -10.14 -12.02 -13.07
N ALA A 202 -10.52 -10.91 -12.45
CA ALA A 202 -10.19 -10.64 -11.04
C ALA A 202 -10.70 -11.76 -10.12
N GLN A 203 -11.93 -12.24 -10.33
CA GLN A 203 -12.51 -13.29 -9.52
C GLN A 203 -11.89 -14.66 -9.77
N ASN A 204 -11.51 -14.96 -11.02
CA ASN A 204 -10.75 -16.17 -11.36
C ASN A 204 -9.39 -16.19 -10.67
N LEU A 205 -8.71 -15.03 -10.60
CA LEU A 205 -7.45 -14.91 -9.87
C LEU A 205 -7.63 -15.13 -8.36
N ILE A 206 -8.63 -14.49 -7.73
CA ILE A 206 -8.95 -14.70 -6.30
C ILE A 206 -9.34 -16.16 -6.00
N SER A 207 -9.94 -16.84 -6.98
CA SER A 207 -10.35 -18.24 -6.87
C SER A 207 -9.23 -19.22 -7.24
N ASN A 208 -8.05 -18.73 -7.62
CA ASN A 208 -6.93 -19.57 -8.01
C ASN A 208 -6.43 -20.41 -6.80
N PRO A 209 -6.31 -21.75 -6.93
CA PRO A 209 -5.89 -22.60 -5.82
C PRO A 209 -4.51 -22.26 -5.26
N GLN A 210 -3.55 -21.87 -6.09
CA GLN A 210 -2.21 -21.50 -5.65
C GLN A 210 -2.24 -20.23 -4.82
N LEU A 211 -3.03 -19.23 -5.26
CA LEU A 211 -3.21 -17.99 -4.51
C LEU A 211 -3.93 -18.24 -3.18
N GLN A 212 -4.95 -19.10 -3.17
CA GLN A 212 -5.67 -19.43 -1.93
C GLN A 212 -4.78 -20.15 -0.93
N ALA A 213 -3.94 -21.08 -1.40
CA ALA A 213 -3.02 -21.83 -0.55
C ALA A 213 -1.94 -20.93 0.09
N SER A 214 -1.52 -19.86 -0.59
CA SER A 214 -0.50 -18.94 -0.11
C SER A 214 -1.05 -17.77 0.71
N SER A 215 -2.37 -17.64 0.86
CA SER A 215 -3.02 -16.47 1.44
C SER A 215 -3.76 -16.78 2.72
N THR A 216 -3.82 -15.80 3.62
CA THR A 216 -4.65 -15.91 4.82
C THR A 216 -6.12 -15.61 4.49
N PRO A 217 -7.08 -16.15 5.28
CA PRO A 217 -8.49 -15.80 5.14
C PRO A 217 -8.73 -14.28 5.21
N THR A 218 -8.00 -13.58 6.08
CA THR A 218 -8.09 -12.12 6.23
C THR A 218 -7.62 -11.37 4.98
N GLN A 219 -6.53 -11.81 4.32
CA GLN A 219 -6.06 -11.21 3.08
C GLN A 219 -7.09 -11.37 1.95
N LEU A 220 -7.65 -12.57 1.80
CA LEU A 220 -8.68 -12.84 0.79
C LEU A 220 -9.97 -12.04 1.06
N ALA A 221 -10.38 -11.95 2.33
CA ALA A 221 -11.52 -11.14 2.74
C ALA A 221 -11.29 -9.65 2.45
N SER A 222 -10.10 -9.12 2.76
CA SER A 222 -9.74 -7.72 2.50
C SER A 222 -9.87 -7.36 1.02
N ILE A 223 -9.37 -8.20 0.12
CA ILE A 223 -9.48 -7.96 -1.34
C ILE A 223 -10.93 -8.02 -1.82
N ARG A 224 -11.69 -9.03 -1.38
CA ARG A 224 -13.12 -9.17 -1.74
C ARG A 224 -13.93 -7.98 -1.26
N ASN A 225 -13.73 -7.56 0.00
CA ASN A 225 -14.43 -6.43 0.60
C ASN A 225 -14.04 -5.11 -0.08
N GLY A 226 -12.76 -4.91 -0.39
CA GLY A 226 -12.29 -3.73 -1.13
C GLY A 226 -12.98 -3.56 -2.49
N TYR A 227 -13.18 -4.65 -3.24
CA TYR A 227 -13.95 -4.62 -4.48
C TYR A 227 -15.42 -4.21 -4.25
N VAL A 228 -16.08 -4.82 -3.25
CA VAL A 228 -17.48 -4.49 -2.93
C VAL A 228 -17.65 -3.02 -2.54
N ILE A 229 -16.69 -2.48 -1.76
CA ILE A 229 -16.67 -1.07 -1.37
C ILE A 229 -16.58 -0.17 -2.61
N ASN A 230 -15.60 -0.42 -3.48
CA ASN A 230 -15.39 0.40 -4.68
C ASN A 230 -16.57 0.35 -5.65
N GLU A 231 -17.23 -0.80 -5.78
CA GLU A 231 -18.43 -0.94 -6.59
C GLU A 231 -19.62 -0.20 -5.97
N ALA A 232 -19.80 -0.31 -4.65
CA ALA A 232 -20.85 0.41 -3.94
C ALA A 232 -20.64 1.93 -4.01
N ASP A 233 -19.40 2.41 -3.92
CA ASP A 233 -19.08 3.83 -4.07
C ASP A 233 -19.37 4.35 -5.48
N ARG A 234 -19.04 3.57 -6.52
CA ARG A 234 -19.43 3.93 -7.89
C ARG A 234 -20.95 4.03 -8.05
N LEU A 235 -21.70 3.07 -7.51
CA LEU A 235 -23.17 3.11 -7.52
C LEU A 235 -23.72 4.30 -6.73
N ARG A 236 -23.11 4.63 -5.58
CA ARG A 236 -23.43 5.81 -4.78
C ARG A 236 -23.22 7.11 -5.55
N GLU A 237 -22.09 7.24 -6.25
CA GLU A 237 -21.75 8.42 -7.07
C GLU A 237 -22.67 8.58 -8.28
N GLN A 238 -23.15 7.46 -8.85
CA GLN A 238 -24.17 7.45 -9.90
C GLN A 238 -25.59 7.74 -9.38
N GLY A 239 -25.77 7.89 -8.07
CA GLY A 239 -27.07 8.08 -7.44
C GLY A 239 -27.93 6.81 -7.39
N ASN A 240 -27.36 5.64 -7.67
CA ASN A 240 -28.03 4.35 -7.55
C ASN A 240 -27.80 3.73 -6.17
N TYR A 241 -28.29 4.40 -5.15
CA TYR A 241 -27.90 4.03 -3.80
C TYR A 241 -28.62 2.82 -3.22
N ALA A 242 -29.76 2.39 -3.78
CA ALA A 242 -30.37 1.11 -3.42
C ALA A 242 -29.46 -0.07 -3.80
N ALA A 243 -28.88 -0.05 -5.00
CA ALA A 243 -27.95 -1.08 -5.44
C ALA A 243 -26.65 -1.06 -4.61
N ALA A 244 -26.15 0.14 -4.27
CA ALA A 244 -25.00 0.30 -3.38
C ALA A 244 -25.27 -0.32 -1.99
N TYR A 245 -26.46 -0.09 -1.43
CA TYR A 245 -26.89 -0.65 -0.15
C TYR A 245 -26.91 -2.19 -0.20
N ASP A 246 -27.57 -2.76 -1.22
CA ASP A 246 -27.68 -4.21 -1.39
C ASP A 246 -26.31 -4.90 -1.53
N LYS A 247 -25.32 -4.20 -2.11
CA LYS A 247 -23.94 -4.69 -2.19
C LYS A 247 -23.27 -4.68 -0.82
N LEU A 248 -23.29 -3.55 -0.12
CA LEU A 248 -22.63 -3.39 1.18
C LEU A 248 -23.24 -4.27 2.27
N ILE A 249 -24.56 -4.39 2.33
CA ILE A 249 -25.23 -5.16 3.40
C ILE A 249 -24.87 -6.65 3.36
N ARG A 250 -24.74 -7.23 2.16
CA ARG A 250 -24.33 -8.64 2.00
C ARG A 250 -22.89 -8.86 2.44
N ALA A 251 -21.99 -7.93 2.12
CA ALA A 251 -20.61 -8.00 2.58
C ALA A 251 -20.50 -7.81 4.10
N MET A 252 -21.29 -6.88 4.68
CA MET A 252 -21.35 -6.69 6.13
C MET A 252 -21.94 -7.89 6.87
N GLN A 253 -22.85 -8.65 6.26
CA GLN A 253 -23.34 -9.90 6.86
C GLN A 253 -22.24 -10.96 6.96
N SER A 254 -21.33 -11.02 5.98
CA SER A 254 -20.19 -11.94 6.01
C SER A 254 -19.06 -11.49 6.92
N ASP A 255 -18.83 -10.18 7.03
CA ASP A 255 -17.79 -9.60 7.89
C ASP A 255 -18.33 -8.38 8.68
N PRO A 256 -19.08 -8.62 9.77
CA PRO A 256 -19.76 -7.57 10.52
C PRO A 256 -18.83 -6.66 11.32
N GLN A 257 -17.55 -7.00 11.45
CA GLN A 257 -16.56 -6.23 12.22
C GLN A 257 -15.68 -5.36 11.32
N ASN A 258 -15.81 -5.49 10.00
CA ASN A 258 -15.01 -4.75 9.04
C ASN A 258 -15.34 -3.24 9.09
N THR A 259 -14.40 -2.45 9.57
CA THR A 259 -14.55 -1.00 9.68
C THR A 259 -14.62 -0.32 8.32
N ASP A 260 -13.91 -0.81 7.29
CA ASP A 260 -13.95 -0.23 5.95
C ASP A 260 -15.35 -0.37 5.30
N LEU A 261 -16.02 -1.51 5.49
CA LEU A 261 -17.41 -1.71 5.04
C LEU A 261 -18.39 -0.77 5.78
N MET A 262 -18.18 -0.56 7.08
CA MET A 262 -18.98 0.39 7.87
C MET A 262 -18.79 1.83 7.38
N PHE A 263 -17.55 2.25 7.10
CA PHE A 263 -17.27 3.56 6.52
C PHE A 263 -17.93 3.73 5.14
N ALA A 264 -17.86 2.72 4.28
CA ALA A 264 -18.55 2.76 2.99
C ALA A 264 -20.07 2.92 3.15
N MET A 265 -20.68 2.20 4.11
CA MET A 265 -22.10 2.34 4.44
C MET A 265 -22.43 3.73 5.01
N ALA A 266 -21.56 4.32 5.83
CA ALA A 266 -21.74 5.67 6.36
C ALA A 266 -21.71 6.73 5.24
N ARG A 267 -20.75 6.62 4.30
CA ARG A 267 -20.68 7.48 3.10
C ARG A 267 -21.94 7.34 2.24
N LEU A 268 -22.44 6.12 2.11
CA LEU A 268 -23.68 5.81 1.41
C LEU A 268 -24.89 6.52 2.05
N TYR A 269 -25.10 6.37 3.36
CA TYR A 269 -26.18 7.05 4.07
C TYR A 269 -26.08 8.58 3.97
N GLN A 270 -24.88 9.12 4.12
CA GLN A 270 -24.64 10.55 3.99
C GLN A 270 -25.03 11.07 2.60
N SER A 271 -24.60 10.38 1.54
CA SER A 271 -24.95 10.75 0.16
C SER A 271 -26.45 10.58 -0.11
N GLY A 272 -27.10 9.61 0.56
CA GLY A 272 -28.54 9.40 0.57
C GLY A 272 -29.36 10.37 1.42
N LYS A 273 -28.74 11.42 1.99
CA LYS A 273 -29.37 12.40 2.92
C LYS A 273 -29.86 11.81 4.24
N MET A 274 -29.42 10.61 4.59
CA MET A 274 -29.68 9.92 5.86
C MET A 274 -28.61 10.30 6.88
N ASN A 275 -28.53 11.60 7.19
CA ASN A 275 -27.42 12.17 7.98
C ASN A 275 -27.43 11.71 9.44
N LYS A 276 -28.59 11.34 10.00
CA LYS A 276 -28.69 10.86 11.38
C LYS A 276 -28.07 9.46 11.51
N GLU A 277 -28.40 8.58 10.56
CA GLU A 277 -27.90 7.23 10.47
C GLU A 277 -26.40 7.22 10.17
N ALA A 278 -25.95 8.06 9.25
CA ALA A 278 -24.52 8.26 8.99
C ALA A 278 -23.77 8.70 10.26
N GLY A 279 -24.33 9.65 11.03
CA GLY A 279 -23.74 10.13 12.27
C GLY A 279 -23.53 9.03 13.31
N VAL A 280 -24.52 8.15 13.51
CA VAL A 280 -24.41 7.01 14.44
C VAL A 280 -23.27 6.07 14.04
N VAL A 281 -23.11 5.81 12.75
CA VAL A 281 -22.04 4.93 12.25
C VAL A 281 -20.67 5.61 12.42
N TYR A 282 -20.55 6.89 12.08
CA TYR A 282 -19.29 7.63 12.27
C TYR A 282 -18.87 7.74 13.74
N ASP A 283 -19.81 8.04 14.65
CA ASP A 283 -19.54 8.12 16.10
C ASP A 283 -19.05 6.78 16.66
N TYR A 284 -19.63 5.66 16.19
CA TYR A 284 -19.18 4.33 16.54
C TYR A 284 -17.75 4.03 16.06
N LEU A 285 -17.40 4.50 14.86
CA LEU A 285 -16.07 4.28 14.27
C LEU A 285 -14.99 5.15 14.94
N MET A 286 -15.29 6.42 15.23
CA MET A 286 -14.37 7.35 15.90
C MET A 286 -14.04 6.95 17.35
N THR A 287 -14.96 6.31 18.06
CA THR A 287 -14.72 5.85 19.45
C THR A 287 -13.79 4.63 19.53
N ARG A 288 -13.41 4.05 18.38
CA ARG A 288 -12.49 2.91 18.27
C ARG A 288 -11.21 3.25 17.51
N ASP A 289 -10.90 4.54 17.36
CA ASP A 289 -9.84 5.02 16.47
C ASP A 289 -8.46 4.42 16.77
N THR A 290 -7.77 4.04 15.69
CA THR A 290 -6.33 3.78 15.66
C THR A 290 -5.67 4.86 14.81
N PRO A 291 -4.43 5.30 15.11
CA PRO A 291 -3.81 6.51 14.55
C PRO A 291 -3.61 6.61 13.02
N ASN A 292 -4.03 5.61 12.22
CA ASN A 292 -3.76 5.56 10.78
C ASN A 292 -4.91 6.09 9.90
N GLN A 293 -5.99 6.64 10.46
CA GLN A 293 -7.21 6.98 9.70
C GLN A 293 -7.36 8.46 9.27
N ASP A 294 -6.49 9.35 9.72
CA ASP A 294 -6.54 10.79 9.38
C ASP A 294 -6.46 11.07 7.87
N ALA A 295 -5.94 10.15 7.06
CA ALA A 295 -5.79 10.32 5.61
C ALA A 295 -7.09 10.11 4.79
N ARG A 296 -8.21 9.67 5.40
CA ARG A 296 -9.48 9.42 4.68
C ARG A 296 -10.61 10.38 5.05
N ALA A 297 -10.33 11.41 5.84
CA ALA A 297 -11.29 12.45 6.15
C ALA A 297 -11.49 13.37 4.92
N GLY A 298 -12.58 13.14 4.18
CA GLY A 298 -13.20 14.21 3.39
C GLY A 298 -13.55 15.41 4.28
N PRO A 299 -13.67 16.63 3.73
CA PRO A 299 -13.47 17.87 4.44
C PRO A 299 -14.28 17.96 5.74
N SER A 300 -13.51 18.20 6.79
CA SER A 300 -13.87 18.48 8.16
C SER A 300 -14.84 19.67 8.27
N THR A 301 -16.13 19.39 8.32
CA THR A 301 -17.12 20.32 8.90
C THR A 301 -18.24 19.58 9.62
N TRP A 302 -17.97 19.04 10.80
CA TRP A 302 -19.00 18.84 11.83
C TRP A 302 -18.45 19.22 13.20
N ARG A 303 -18.35 20.53 13.44
CA ARG A 303 -18.24 21.07 14.80
C ARG A 303 -19.64 21.11 15.41
N CYS A 304 -19.87 20.17 16.31
CA CYS A 304 -20.88 20.12 17.38
C CYS A 304 -22.17 20.96 17.24
N ARG A 305 -23.32 20.28 17.19
CA ARG A 305 -24.49 20.71 17.97
C ARG A 305 -24.99 19.55 18.82
N ARG A 306 -25.00 19.81 20.14
CA ARG A 306 -25.22 18.89 21.25
C ARG A 306 -26.57 18.16 21.19
N GLY A 307 -26.56 16.95 21.72
CA GLY A 307 -27.56 16.54 22.72
C GLY A 307 -28.44 15.36 22.36
N THR A 308 -27.91 14.14 22.40
CA THR A 308 -28.67 12.98 22.93
C THR A 308 -27.72 11.84 23.28
N THR A 309 -27.57 11.58 24.58
CA THR A 309 -26.86 10.42 25.11
C THR A 309 -27.76 9.20 24.92
N ILE A 310 -27.43 8.29 24.00
CA ILE A 310 -28.06 6.95 23.96
C ILE A 310 -27.03 5.94 24.45
N ALA A 311 -27.43 5.20 25.48
CA ALA A 311 -26.58 4.31 26.27
C ALA A 311 -25.96 3.16 25.47
N LEU A 312 -24.74 2.81 25.90
CA LEU A 312 -23.67 2.06 25.24
C LEU A 312 -23.84 0.53 25.07
N ASN A 313 -24.98 -0.10 25.35
CA ASN A 313 -25.05 -1.57 25.47
C ASN A 313 -26.11 -2.26 24.59
N SER A 314 -26.17 -2.00 23.28
CA SER A 314 -27.21 -2.63 22.45
C SER A 314 -26.86 -3.03 21.03
N TRP A 315 -25.59 -3.14 20.63
CA TRP A 315 -25.27 -3.54 19.25
C TRP A 315 -25.86 -4.90 18.79
N PRO A 316 -25.87 -5.99 19.60
CA PRO A 316 -26.55 -7.22 19.18
C PRO A 316 -28.08 -7.09 19.08
N ALA A 317 -28.69 -6.27 19.95
CA ALA A 317 -30.15 -6.07 19.99
C ALA A 317 -30.65 -5.06 18.94
N VAL A 318 -29.80 -4.11 18.56
CA VAL A 318 -30.05 -3.12 17.51
C VAL A 318 -29.92 -3.79 16.14
N CYS A 319 -28.92 -4.63 15.91
CA CYS A 319 -28.85 -5.42 14.68
C CYS A 319 -30.09 -6.30 14.45
N ALA A 320 -30.67 -6.91 15.50
CA ALA A 320 -31.89 -7.72 15.39
C ALA A 320 -33.19 -6.90 15.17
N ARG A 321 -33.24 -5.63 15.61
CA ARG A 321 -34.39 -4.74 15.36
C ARG A 321 -34.28 -3.91 14.08
N ILE A 322 -33.07 -3.61 13.62
CA ILE A 322 -32.81 -2.81 12.42
C ILE A 322 -32.92 -3.66 11.14
N THR A 323 -32.60 -4.96 11.19
CA THR A 323 -32.43 -5.79 9.97
C THR A 323 -33.69 -6.05 9.14
N PRO A 324 -34.91 -6.25 9.66
CA PRO A 324 -36.06 -6.44 8.77
C PRO A 324 -36.80 -5.13 8.50
N ARG A 325 -37.14 -4.35 9.53
CA ARG A 325 -38.13 -3.25 9.41
C ARG A 325 -37.55 -1.95 8.84
N ILE A 326 -36.35 -1.55 9.26
CA ILE A 326 -35.71 -0.34 8.73
C ILE A 326 -35.13 -0.62 7.35
N ALA A 327 -34.60 -1.82 7.12
CA ALA A 327 -34.19 -2.26 5.79
C ALA A 327 -35.38 -2.29 4.80
N TYR A 328 -36.57 -2.78 5.20
CA TYR A 328 -37.75 -2.75 4.34
C TYR A 328 -38.28 -1.34 4.08
N CYS A 329 -38.33 -0.48 5.11
CA CYS A 329 -38.78 0.91 4.93
C CYS A 329 -37.78 1.72 4.08
N CYS A 330 -36.48 1.56 4.30
CA CYS A 330 -35.44 2.18 3.48
C CYS A 330 -35.49 1.66 2.05
N TRP A 331 -35.48 0.35 1.82
CA TRP A 331 -35.58 -0.21 0.47
C TRP A 331 -36.83 0.29 -0.29
N ARG A 332 -37.94 0.51 0.41
CA ARG A 332 -39.20 1.03 -0.15
C ARG A 332 -39.16 2.53 -0.46
N GLU A 333 -38.47 3.35 0.33
CA GLU A 333 -38.29 4.79 0.07
C GLU A 333 -37.45 5.02 -1.19
N TRP A 334 -36.43 4.19 -1.40
CA TRP A 334 -35.50 4.28 -2.53
C TRP A 334 -36.07 3.75 -3.86
N ARG A 335 -37.10 2.90 -3.82
CA ARG A 335 -37.77 2.33 -5.01
C ARG A 335 -39.01 3.08 -5.50
N ARG A 336 -39.44 4.16 -4.83
CA ARG A 336 -40.61 4.92 -5.29
C ARG A 336 -40.27 5.64 -6.62
N PRO A 337 -41.02 5.40 -7.71
CA PRO A 337 -40.97 6.29 -8.87
C PRO A 337 -41.30 7.70 -8.38
N ARG A 338 -40.47 8.69 -8.72
CA ARG A 338 -40.84 10.09 -8.52
C ARG A 338 -41.94 10.41 -9.53
N ASP A 339 -43.19 10.19 -9.13
CA ASP A 339 -44.32 10.80 -9.83
C ASP A 339 -44.14 12.32 -9.74
N ILE A 340 -43.79 12.91 -10.89
CA ILE A 340 -43.85 14.35 -11.11
C ILE A 340 -45.34 14.70 -11.07
N ILE A 341 -45.85 14.95 -9.87
CA ILE A 341 -47.14 15.61 -9.69
C ILE A 341 -46.88 17.10 -9.89
N SER A 342 -46.99 17.54 -11.15
CA SER A 342 -47.32 18.92 -11.50
C SER A 342 -48.64 19.26 -10.80
N ARG A 343 -48.59 20.19 -9.84
CA ARG A 343 -49.78 20.81 -9.27
C ARG A 343 -49.74 22.31 -9.58
N ARG A 344 -50.59 22.65 -10.55
CA ARG A 344 -51.33 23.89 -10.83
C ARG A 344 -50.57 25.21 -10.90
#